data_AF-A0A933BD45-F1
#
_entry.id   AF-A0A933BD45-F1
#
_cell.length_a   1.000
_cell.length_b   1.000
_cell.length_c   1.000
_cell.angle_alpha   90.00
_cell.angle_beta   90.00
_cell.angle_gamma   90.00
#
_symmetry.space_group_name_H-M   'P 1'
#
loop_
_entity.id
_entity.type
_entity.pdbx_description
1 polymer ?
#
loop_
_entity_poly.entity_id
_entity_poly.type
_entity_poly.pdbx_seq_one_letter_code
_entity_poly.pdbx_strand_id
1 'polypeptide(L)'
;MDDLHLRQLTKELVAEKLRSLPDPCATTAELVRKTLLLALKDADLATQERLAQETCQGAITALLLAQQNLSRGAVKLLEQVADVANDLQLEPAVLMIGAMRGIADLRRFVPPEELFELRKALEARFIGVGEVFATILLQQEKANPTPPSSTANPKT
;
A
#
# COMPACT_ATOMS: atom_id res chain seq x y z
N MET A 1 -10.82 -20.77 17.20
CA MET A 1 -10.70 -19.31 17.43
C MET A 1 -9.23 -18.88 17.33
N ASP A 2 -8.44 -19.57 16.49
CA ASP A 2 -6.98 -19.60 16.62
C ASP A 2 -6.27 -18.78 15.52
N ASP A 3 -6.93 -18.59 14.36
CA ASP A 3 -6.39 -17.82 13.23
C ASP A 3 -6.18 -16.34 13.57
N LEU A 4 -7.04 -15.76 14.42
CA LEU A 4 -6.94 -14.35 14.79
C LEU A 4 -5.69 -14.08 15.65
N HIS A 5 -5.36 -14.99 16.56
CA HIS A 5 -4.17 -14.87 17.40
C HIS A 5 -2.89 -15.07 16.60
N LEU A 6 -2.85 -16.07 15.70
CA LEU A 6 -1.69 -16.31 14.84
C LEU A 6 -1.42 -15.12 13.91
N ARG A 7 -2.47 -14.56 13.29
CA ARG A 7 -2.37 -13.39 12.43
C ARG A 7 -1.85 -12.17 13.19
N GLN A 8 -2.36 -11.91 14.39
CA GLN A 8 -1.93 -10.78 15.21
C GLN A 8 -0.47 -10.95 15.68
N LEU A 9 -0.09 -12.14 16.15
CA LEU A 9 1.27 -12.43 16.58
C LEU A 9 2.27 -12.29 15.42
N THR A 10 1.92 -12.80 14.24
CA THR A 10 2.75 -12.69 13.04
C THR A 10 2.94 -11.23 12.64
N LYS A 11 1.85 -10.46 12.67
CA LYS A 11 1.84 -9.03 12.37
C LYS A 11 2.77 -8.25 13.32
N GLU A 12 2.70 -8.53 14.62
CA GLU A 12 3.57 -7.91 15.63
C GLU A 12 5.04 -8.31 15.46
N LEU A 13 5.31 -9.60 15.23
CA LEU A 13 6.67 -10.12 15.02
C LEU A 13 7.32 -9.51 13.77
N VAL A 14 6.58 -9.40 12.67
CA VAL A 14 7.07 -8.79 11.43
C VAL A 14 7.31 -7.30 11.65
N ALA A 15 6.40 -6.59 12.32
CA ALA A 15 6.58 -5.18 12.63
C ALA A 15 7.84 -4.94 13.48
N GLU A 16 8.08 -5.80 14.49
CA GLU A 16 9.26 -5.71 15.34
C GLU A 16 10.55 -5.99 14.58
N LYS A 17 10.57 -7.05 13.75
CA LYS A 17 11.72 -7.33 12.89
C LYS A 17 12.02 -6.18 11.95
N LEU A 18 11.00 -5.59 11.32
CA LEU A 18 11.18 -4.45 10.42
C LEU A 18 11.84 -3.27 11.12
N ARG A 19 11.48 -2.95 12.38
CA ARG A 19 12.10 -1.85 13.13
C ARG A 19 13.60 -2.04 13.36
N SER A 20 14.05 -3.29 13.46
CA SER A 20 15.46 -3.62 13.68
C SER A 20 16.34 -3.57 12.42
N LEU A 21 15.74 -3.37 11.24
CA LEU A 21 16.47 -3.36 9.98
C LEU A 21 17.13 -2.00 9.68
N PRO A 22 18.29 -1.97 9.00
CA PRO A 22 18.95 -0.72 8.61
C PRO A 22 18.13 0.15 7.65
N ASP A 23 17.39 -0.46 6.72
CA ASP A 23 16.46 0.23 5.81
C ASP A 23 15.16 -0.58 5.65
N PRO A 24 14.20 -0.43 6.58
CA PRO A 24 12.97 -1.23 6.58
C PRO A 24 12.13 -1.00 5.32
N CYS A 25 12.15 0.22 4.78
CA CYS A 25 11.43 0.57 3.56
C CYS A 25 12.01 -0.14 2.33
N ALA A 26 13.34 -0.12 2.16
CA ALA A 26 13.98 -0.82 1.06
C ALA A 26 13.82 -2.34 1.16
N THR A 27 14.02 -2.91 2.35
CA THR A 27 13.85 -4.36 2.55
C THR A 27 12.42 -4.80 2.27
N THR A 28 11.43 -4.03 2.71
CA THR A 28 10.02 -4.34 2.42
C THR A 28 9.74 -4.27 0.92
N ALA A 29 10.25 -3.26 0.23
CA ALA A 29 10.07 -3.13 -1.22
C ALA A 29 10.74 -4.28 -1.99
N GLU A 30 11.95 -4.68 -1.61
CA GLU A 30 12.64 -5.83 -2.21
C GLU A 30 11.87 -7.14 -2.01
N LEU A 31 11.26 -7.33 -0.83
CA LEU A 31 10.40 -8.48 -0.56
C LEU A 31 9.16 -8.48 -1.46
N VAL A 32 8.54 -7.30 -1.68
CA VAL A 32 7.44 -7.16 -2.63
C VAL A 32 7.89 -7.52 -4.05
N ARG A 33 9.04 -7.03 -4.51
CA ARG A 33 9.60 -7.39 -5.82
C ARG A 33 9.70 -8.90 -5.99
N LYS A 34 10.35 -9.59 -5.05
CA LYS A 34 10.53 -11.05 -5.07
C LYS A 34 9.19 -11.79 -5.09
N THR A 35 8.24 -11.32 -4.28
CA THR A 35 6.90 -11.92 -4.20
C THR A 35 6.16 -11.79 -5.53
N LEU A 36 6.14 -10.60 -6.12
CA LEU A 36 5.47 -10.33 -7.39
C LEU A 36 6.14 -11.08 -8.55
N LEU A 37 7.47 -11.14 -8.62
CA LEU A 37 8.18 -11.93 -9.64
C LEU A 37 7.76 -13.40 -9.65
N LEU A 38 7.52 -13.98 -8.46
CA LEU A 38 7.06 -15.36 -8.32
C LEU A 38 5.57 -15.51 -8.65
N ALA A 39 4.73 -14.58 -8.19
CA ALA A 39 3.28 -14.70 -8.26
C ALA A 39 2.68 -14.30 -9.62
N LEU A 40 3.35 -13.42 -10.37
CA LEU A 40 2.82 -12.88 -11.63
C LEU A 40 3.13 -13.75 -12.85
N LYS A 41 3.87 -14.84 -12.67
CA LYS A 41 4.18 -15.75 -13.78
C LYS A 41 2.88 -16.35 -14.33
N ASP A 42 2.64 -16.15 -15.62
CA ASP A 42 1.46 -16.61 -16.35
C ASP A 42 0.10 -16.04 -15.87
N ALA A 43 0.12 -14.96 -15.07
CA ALA A 43 -1.10 -14.31 -14.59
C ALA A 43 -1.78 -13.47 -15.67
N ASP A 44 -3.11 -13.48 -15.72
CA ASP A 44 -3.89 -12.54 -16.56
C ASP A 44 -3.90 -11.11 -15.97
N LEU A 45 -4.34 -10.12 -16.75
CA LEU A 45 -4.31 -8.70 -16.33
C LEU A 45 -5.08 -8.43 -15.03
N ALA A 46 -6.25 -9.05 -14.85
CA ALA A 46 -7.05 -8.86 -13.64
C ALA A 46 -6.35 -9.45 -12.40
N THR A 47 -5.69 -10.58 -12.57
CA THR A 47 -4.89 -11.23 -11.52
C THR A 47 -3.63 -10.43 -11.22
N GLN A 48 -2.98 -9.87 -12.25
CA GLN A 48 -1.80 -9.01 -12.06
C GLN A 48 -2.15 -7.77 -11.22
N GLU A 49 -3.22 -7.06 -11.57
CA GLU A 49 -3.68 -5.89 -10.83
C GLU A 49 -3.99 -6.24 -9.37
N ARG A 50 -4.74 -7.33 -9.15
CA ARG A 50 -5.12 -7.79 -7.81
C ARG A 50 -3.90 -8.20 -6.97
N LEU A 51 -2.95 -8.93 -7.54
CA LEU A 51 -1.74 -9.35 -6.84
C LEU A 51 -0.87 -8.15 -6.45
N ALA A 52 -0.73 -7.16 -7.33
CA ALA A 52 -0.05 -5.90 -6.99
C ALA A 52 -0.78 -5.16 -5.86
N GLN A 53 -2.11 -5.09 -5.92
CA GLN A 53 -2.93 -4.48 -4.87
C GLN A 53 -2.74 -5.17 -3.51
N GLU A 54 -2.97 -6.48 -3.43
CA GLU A 54 -2.88 -7.25 -2.19
C GLU A 54 -1.47 -7.18 -1.59
N THR A 55 -0.45 -7.32 -2.43
CA THR A 55 0.95 -7.31 -1.99
C THR A 55 1.37 -5.94 -1.47
N CYS A 56 1.07 -4.86 -2.20
CA CYS A 56 1.40 -3.49 -1.78
C CYS A 56 0.58 -3.05 -0.56
N GLN A 57 -0.69 -3.47 -0.43
CA GLN A 57 -1.50 -3.24 0.76
C GLN A 57 -0.87 -3.90 1.99
N GLY A 58 -0.46 -5.17 1.88
CA GLY A 58 0.20 -5.88 2.96
C GLY A 58 1.52 -5.21 3.38
N ALA A 59 2.33 -4.84 2.39
CA ALA A 59 3.63 -4.20 2.62
C ALA A 59 3.50 -2.82 3.29
N ILE A 60 2.62 -1.95 2.78
CA ILE A 60 2.45 -0.62 3.36
C ILE A 60 1.82 -0.68 4.76
N THR A 61 0.94 -1.65 5.00
CA THR A 61 0.38 -1.91 6.33
C THR A 61 1.47 -2.37 7.29
N ALA A 62 2.40 -3.23 6.86
CA ALA A 62 3.53 -3.65 7.67
C ALA A 62 4.43 -2.47 8.06
N LEU A 63 4.69 -1.55 7.12
CA LEU A 63 5.44 -0.32 7.39
C LEU A 63 4.72 0.60 8.40
N LEU A 64 3.39 0.76 8.27
CA LEU A 64 2.57 1.51 9.24
C LEU A 64 2.72 0.96 10.66
N LEU A 65 2.61 -0.36 10.82
CA LEU A 65 2.69 -1.02 12.12
C LEU A 65 4.10 -0.96 12.72
N ALA A 66 5.10 -1.03 11.86
CA ALA A 66 6.49 -0.82 12.22
C ALA A 66 6.82 0.67 12.48
N GLN A 67 5.85 1.59 12.37
CA GLN A 67 6.00 3.04 12.54
C GLN A 67 7.10 3.63 11.63
N GLN A 68 7.16 3.13 10.39
CA GLN A 68 8.11 3.57 9.39
C GLN A 68 7.55 4.71 8.54
N ASN A 69 8.43 5.41 7.83
CA ASN A 69 8.04 6.50 6.93
C ASN A 69 7.24 5.96 5.73
N LEU A 70 5.93 6.21 5.73
CA LEU A 70 4.99 5.67 4.73
C LEU A 70 5.24 6.25 3.34
N SER A 71 5.53 7.54 3.23
CA SER A 71 5.81 8.20 1.95
C SER A 71 7.03 7.58 1.25
N ARG A 72 8.14 7.40 1.98
CA ARG A 72 9.34 6.73 1.47
C ARG A 72 9.04 5.27 1.12
N GLY A 73 8.28 4.57 1.97
CA GLY A 73 7.84 3.20 1.74
C GLY A 73 7.05 3.05 0.44
N ALA A 74 6.02 3.87 0.26
CA ALA A 74 5.14 3.87 -0.91
C ALA A 74 5.91 4.14 -2.20
N VAL A 75 6.82 5.13 -2.19
CA VAL A 75 7.69 5.41 -3.34
C VAL A 75 8.52 4.17 -3.71
N LYS A 76 9.20 3.56 -2.73
CA LYS A 76 10.02 2.36 -2.98
C LYS A 76 9.20 1.18 -3.46
N LEU A 77 7.99 1.00 -2.94
CA LEU A 77 7.07 -0.04 -3.40
C LEU A 77 6.71 0.16 -4.87
N LEU A 78 6.35 1.37 -5.29
CA LEU A 78 6.04 1.66 -6.69
C LEU A 78 7.25 1.51 -7.61
N GLU A 79 8.46 1.90 -7.16
CA GLU A 79 9.69 1.66 -7.91
C GLU A 79 9.87 0.16 -8.20
N GLN A 80 9.72 -0.68 -7.17
CA GLN A 80 9.84 -2.12 -7.34
C GLN A 80 8.74 -2.72 -8.21
N VAL A 81 7.51 -2.22 -8.13
CA VAL A 81 6.41 -2.66 -9.01
C VAL A 81 6.69 -2.30 -10.47
N ALA A 82 7.20 -1.09 -10.74
CA ALA A 82 7.61 -0.69 -12.08
C ALA A 82 8.76 -1.55 -12.61
N ASP A 83 9.75 -1.87 -11.77
CA ASP A 83 10.85 -2.77 -12.13
C ASP A 83 10.33 -4.18 -12.47
N VAL A 84 9.39 -4.73 -11.69
CA VAL A 84 8.77 -6.04 -11.99
C VAL A 84 8.02 -6.02 -13.31
N ALA A 85 7.27 -4.96 -13.59
CA ALA A 85 6.57 -4.82 -14.86
C ALA A 85 7.54 -4.88 -16.05
N ASN A 86 8.67 -4.18 -15.94
CA ASN A 86 9.72 -4.19 -16.96
C ASN A 86 10.38 -5.57 -17.09
N ASP A 87 10.75 -6.20 -15.98
CA ASP A 87 11.45 -7.49 -15.95
C ASP A 87 10.60 -8.63 -16.56
N LEU A 88 9.29 -8.58 -16.34
CA LEU A 88 8.34 -9.58 -16.84
C LEU A 88 7.67 -9.18 -18.16
N GLN A 89 8.02 -8.02 -18.73
CA GLN A 89 7.41 -7.46 -19.95
C GLN A 89 5.87 -7.35 -19.85
N LEU A 90 5.38 -6.95 -18.68
CA LEU A 90 3.96 -6.76 -18.38
C LEU A 90 3.53 -5.32 -18.64
N GLU A 91 2.22 -5.08 -18.70
CA GLU A 91 1.65 -3.73 -18.83
C GLU A 91 1.87 -2.94 -17.52
N PRO A 92 2.76 -1.92 -17.50
CA PRO A 92 3.11 -1.24 -16.25
C PRO A 92 1.94 -0.50 -15.62
N ALA A 93 1.04 0.05 -16.45
CA ALA A 93 -0.12 0.79 -15.97
C ALA A 93 -1.02 -0.08 -15.06
N VAL A 94 -1.23 -1.35 -15.43
CA VAL A 94 -2.09 -2.29 -14.68
C VAL A 94 -1.52 -2.57 -13.29
N LEU A 95 -0.22 -2.90 -13.23
CA LEU A 95 0.46 -3.20 -11.97
C LEU A 95 0.56 -1.96 -11.07
N MET A 96 0.87 -0.80 -11.65
CA MET A 96 0.96 0.47 -10.91
C MET A 96 -0.40 0.90 -10.34
N ILE A 97 -1.49 0.72 -11.09
CA ILE A 97 -2.86 0.98 -10.60
C ILE A 97 -3.20 0.04 -9.45
N GLY A 98 -2.93 -1.26 -9.59
CA GLY A 98 -3.12 -2.23 -8.51
C GLY A 98 -2.36 -1.82 -7.24
N ALA A 99 -1.06 -1.55 -7.38
CA ALA A 99 -0.22 -1.12 -6.26
C ALA A 99 -0.74 0.15 -5.58
N MET A 100 -1.12 1.17 -6.36
CA MET A 100 -1.70 2.40 -5.83
C MET A 100 -3.02 2.17 -5.09
N ARG A 101 -3.89 1.29 -5.58
CA ARG A 101 -5.11 0.90 -4.86
C ARG A 101 -4.80 0.24 -3.52
N GLY A 102 -3.77 -0.60 -3.47
CA GLY A 102 -3.30 -1.24 -2.25
C GLY A 102 -2.76 -0.21 -1.25
N ILE A 103 -1.98 0.75 -1.73
CA ILE A 103 -1.44 1.84 -0.92
C ILE A 103 -2.57 2.75 -0.40
N ALA A 104 -3.55 3.07 -1.24
CA ALA A 104 -4.68 3.95 -0.89
C ALA A 104 -5.56 3.38 0.23
N ASP A 105 -5.54 2.07 0.47
CA ASP A 105 -6.28 1.46 1.59
C ASP A 105 -5.80 1.97 2.96
N LEU A 106 -4.59 2.54 3.05
CA LEU A 106 -4.10 3.25 4.24
C LEU A 106 -5.05 4.36 4.71
N ARG A 107 -5.89 4.92 3.85
CA ARG A 107 -6.82 6.01 4.19
C ARG A 107 -7.71 5.71 5.40
N ARG A 108 -7.88 4.43 5.72
CA ARG A 108 -8.67 3.95 6.87
C ARG A 108 -7.94 4.07 8.20
N PHE A 109 -6.61 4.23 8.17
CA PHE A 109 -5.72 4.11 9.33
C PHE A 109 -4.85 5.34 9.56
N VAL A 110 -4.73 6.22 8.58
CA VAL A 110 -3.86 7.40 8.64
C VAL A 110 -4.67 8.69 8.45
N PRO A 111 -4.23 9.80 9.05
CA PRO A 111 -4.93 11.08 8.90
C PRO A 111 -4.74 11.65 7.48
N PRO A 112 -5.63 12.55 7.02
CA PRO A 112 -5.58 13.13 5.67
C PRO A 112 -4.25 13.81 5.31
N GLU A 113 -3.57 14.40 6.30
CA GLU A 113 -2.28 15.07 6.11
C GLU A 113 -1.19 14.08 5.67
N GLU A 114 -1.18 12.86 6.26
CA GLU A 114 -0.24 11.80 5.88
C GLU A 114 -0.51 11.32 4.45
N LEU A 115 -1.79 11.21 4.05
CA LEU A 115 -2.16 10.87 2.67
C LEU A 115 -1.72 11.95 1.67
N PHE A 116 -1.79 13.22 2.07
CA PHE A 116 -1.35 14.33 1.25
C PHE A 116 0.17 14.33 1.05
N GLU A 117 0.94 14.06 2.10
CA GLU A 117 2.39 13.92 2.01
C GLU A 117 2.80 12.70 1.19
N LEU A 118 2.08 11.58 1.34
CA LEU A 118 2.27 10.40 0.49
C LEU A 118 2.02 10.75 -0.98
N ARG A 119 0.91 11.42 -1.30
CA ARG A 119 0.59 11.86 -2.66
C ARG A 119 1.70 12.74 -3.26
N LYS A 120 2.21 13.71 -2.50
CA LYS A 120 3.32 14.56 -2.94
C LYS A 120 4.59 13.76 -3.23
N ALA A 121 4.93 12.82 -2.36
CA ALA A 121 6.10 11.97 -2.53
C ALA A 121 5.99 11.10 -3.78
N LEU A 122 4.80 10.55 -4.06
CA LEU A 122 4.53 9.81 -5.28
C LEU A 122 4.67 10.69 -6.53
N GLU A 123 4.06 11.89 -6.54
CA GLU A 123 4.14 12.84 -7.65
C GLU A 123 5.58 13.28 -7.93
N ALA A 124 6.35 13.57 -6.87
CA ALA A 124 7.74 13.98 -7.00
C ALA A 124 8.61 12.89 -7.65
N ARG A 125 8.23 11.61 -7.52
CA ARG A 125 8.95 10.50 -8.12
C ARG A 125 8.41 10.09 -9.49
N PHE A 126 7.11 10.14 -9.67
CA PHE A 126 6.38 9.67 -10.84
C PHE A 126 5.37 10.74 -11.27
N ILE A 127 5.68 11.46 -12.33
CA ILE A 127 4.84 12.56 -12.84
C ILE A 127 3.43 12.04 -13.17
N GLY A 128 2.41 12.74 -12.66
CA GLY A 128 0.99 12.41 -12.87
C GLY A 128 0.42 11.32 -11.95
N VAL A 129 1.27 10.60 -11.20
CA VAL A 129 0.82 9.55 -10.28
C VAL A 129 0.05 10.15 -9.09
N GLY A 130 0.36 11.38 -8.67
CA GLY A 130 -0.36 12.06 -7.60
C GLY A 130 -1.84 12.28 -7.92
N GLU A 131 -2.17 12.62 -9.17
CA GLU A 131 -3.56 12.80 -9.62
C GLU A 131 -4.32 11.47 -9.71
N VAL A 132 -3.66 10.43 -10.22
CA VAL A 132 -4.22 9.07 -10.27
C VAL A 132 -4.49 8.57 -8.85
N PHE A 133 -3.54 8.75 -7.94
CA PHE A 133 -3.70 8.38 -6.54
C PHE A 133 -4.84 9.13 -5.85
N ALA A 134 -4.97 10.44 -6.08
CA ALA A 134 -6.09 11.23 -5.57
C ALA A 134 -7.45 10.72 -6.11
N THR A 135 -7.50 10.35 -7.39
CA THR A 135 -8.71 9.77 -8.00
C THR A 135 -9.08 8.44 -7.35
N ILE A 136 -8.10 7.58 -7.09
CA ILE A 136 -8.30 6.30 -6.41
C ILE A 136 -8.86 6.53 -4.99
N LEU A 137 -8.31 7.49 -4.24
CA LEU A 137 -8.81 7.81 -2.89
C LEU A 137 -10.30 8.21 -2.92
N LEU A 138 -10.69 9.09 -3.85
CA LEU A 138 -12.08 9.51 -4.02
C LEU A 138 -13.01 8.36 -4.41
N GLN A 139 -12.56 7.46 -5.29
CA GLN A 139 -13.33 6.28 -5.67
C GLN A 139 -13.56 5.35 -4.48
N GLN A 140 -12.52 5.13 -3.68
CA GLN A 140 -12.63 4.28 -2.49
C GLN A 140 -13.53 4.91 -1.42
N GLU A 141 -13.54 6.22 -1.27
CA GLU A 141 -14.46 6.94 -0.37
C GLU A 141 -15.92 6.71 -0.76
N LYS A 142 -16.25 6.83 -2.05
CA LYS A 142 -17.61 6.56 -2.56
C LYS A 142 -18.02 5.09 -2.36
N ALA A 143 -17.08 4.15 -2.52
CA ALA A 143 -17.35 2.72 -2.38
C ALA A 143 -17.50 2.26 -0.91
N ASN A 144 -16.90 2.99 0.04
CA ASN A 144 -16.98 2.70 1.47
C ASN A 144 -17.11 4.03 2.23
N PRO A 145 -18.35 4.58 2.32
CA PRO A 145 -18.59 5.80 3.06
C PRO A 145 -18.33 5.53 4.55
N THR A 146 -17.43 6.29 5.15
CA THR A 146 -17.26 6.29 6.60
C THR A 146 -18.59 6.74 7.22
N PRO A 147 -19.17 6.01 8.20
CA PRO A 147 -20.40 6.47 8.83
C PRO A 147 -20.18 7.85 9.45
N PRO A 148 -21.18 8.76 9.39
CA PRO A 148 -21.03 10.10 9.95
C PRO A 148 -20.65 9.98 11.42
N SER A 149 -19.59 10.69 11.81
CA SER A 149 -19.22 10.82 13.21
C SER A 149 -20.44 11.33 13.96
N SER A 150 -20.95 10.52 14.89
CA SER A 150 -22.06 10.89 15.74
C SER A 150 -21.64 12.14 16.51
N THR A 151 -22.12 13.30 16.07
CA THR A 151 -22.08 14.52 16.86
C THR A 151 -22.92 14.25 18.09
N ALA A 152 -22.24 14.05 19.21
CA ALA A 152 -22.87 14.01 20.52
C ALA A 152 -23.71 15.27 20.69
N ASN A 153 -25.03 15.10 20.75
CA ASN A 153 -25.94 16.13 21.21
C ASN A 153 -25.51 16.55 22.63
N PRO A 154 -25.15 17.82 22.88
CA PRO A 154 -25.19 18.32 24.24
C PRO A 154 -26.66 18.47 24.61
N LYS A 155 -27.16 17.53 25.44
CA LYS A 155 -28.39 17.75 26.19
C LYS A 155 -28.16 18.90 27.17
N THR A 156 -28.93 19.96 27.01
CA THR A 156 -29.38 20.83 28.11
C THR A 156 -30.80 21.25 27.81
#